data_AF-A0ABD2LBC0-F1
#
_entry.id   AF-A0ABD2LBC0-F1
#
_cell.length_a   1.000
_cell.length_b   1.000
_cell.length_c   1.000
_cell.angle_alpha   90.00
_cell.angle_beta   90.00
_cell.angle_gamma   90.00
#
_symmetry.space_group_name_H-M   'P 1'
#
loop_
_entity.id
_entity.type
_entity.pdbx_description
1 polymer ?
#
loop_
_entity_poly.entity_id
_entity_poly.type
_entity_poly.pdbx_seq_one_letter_code
_entity_poly.pdbx_strand_id
1 'polypeptide(L)'
;MAKLDNYDNDTFYLAFKDAHPSWSLIGSKILFIPVIGIGGIVPAMFFTGVDRLIGIALSEFHDNLKKRLYLALLTVISVSYGFCFSASVYQNAICDGDQMITGSYFDFLKNVSLFSTISVLLYSITFIIYVCLGIVVRIKASGLPSADSFNRRTFRALFLIITVNVGGYWFTTIVFLLLIPIISSPITAWFCTIINSIPLAIGGASNGPILYLTSTDYREAFQTEFPFVFRRISNLNQVVPLQDTQL
;
A
#
# COMPACT_ATOMS: atom_id res chain seq x y z
N MET A 1 40.90 42.60 30.88
CA MET A 1 40.16 41.32 30.95
C MET A 1 38.68 41.64 31.13
N ALA A 2 37.94 41.69 30.02
CA ALA A 2 36.48 41.83 30.07
C ALA A 2 35.87 40.49 30.48
N LYS A 3 35.00 40.49 31.49
CA LYS A 3 34.20 39.33 31.88
C LYS A 3 33.24 39.04 30.72
N LEU A 4 33.36 37.84 30.14
CA LEU A 4 32.31 37.27 29.32
C LEU A 4 31.13 37.02 30.26
N ASP A 5 30.15 37.92 30.21
CA ASP A 5 28.87 37.70 30.86
C ASP A 5 28.27 36.39 30.35
N ASN A 6 27.74 35.61 31.28
CA ASN A 6 27.00 34.37 31.04
C ASN A 6 25.98 34.60 29.93
N TYR A 7 26.32 34.19 28.71
CA TYR A 7 25.35 34.07 27.64
C TYR A 7 24.43 32.92 28.06
N ASP A 8 23.25 33.30 28.52
CA ASP A 8 22.23 32.40 29.03
C ASP A 8 21.76 31.52 27.87
N ASN A 9 22.39 30.36 27.71
CA ASN A 9 22.11 29.39 26.66
C ASN A 9 20.63 28.99 26.65
N ASP A 10 19.94 29.12 27.78
CA ASP A 10 18.52 28.83 27.92
C ASP A 10 17.65 29.86 27.18
N THR A 11 18.01 31.15 27.18
CA THR A 11 17.25 32.16 26.43
C THR A 11 17.43 32.02 24.92
N PHE A 12 18.64 31.67 24.46
CA PHE A 12 18.87 31.36 23.04
C PHE A 12 18.15 30.07 22.63
N TYR A 13 18.20 29.02 23.45
CA TYR A 13 17.48 27.76 23.20
C TYR A 13 15.97 27.95 23.17
N LEU A 14 15.40 28.75 24.06
CA LEU A 14 13.96 29.08 24.08
C LEU A 14 13.57 29.93 22.87
N ALA A 15 14.36 30.95 22.50
CA ALA A 15 14.13 31.75 21.30
C ALA A 15 14.27 30.92 20.01
N PHE A 16 15.18 29.94 19.98
CA PHE A 16 15.33 28.99 18.87
C PHE A 16 14.17 28.00 18.83
N LYS A 17 13.75 27.47 19.99
CA LYS A 17 12.57 26.59 20.12
C LYS A 17 11.29 27.25 19.62
N ASP A 18 11.08 28.53 19.93
CA ASP A 18 9.92 29.30 19.49
C ASP A 18 9.99 29.75 18.01
N ALA A 19 11.20 29.83 17.43
CA ALA A 19 11.41 30.28 16.05
C ALA A 19 11.37 29.17 15.00
N HIS A 20 11.49 27.89 15.39
CA HIS A 20 11.55 26.80 14.42
C HIS A 20 10.21 26.07 14.26
N PRO A 21 9.70 25.91 13.01
CA PRO A 21 8.60 25.01 12.76
C PRO A 21 8.96 23.62 13.30
N SER A 22 8.10 23.04 14.13
CA SER A 22 8.36 21.75 14.73
C SER A 22 8.68 20.72 13.65
N TRP A 23 9.74 19.93 13.84
CA TRP A 23 10.17 18.92 12.87
C TRP A 23 9.04 17.93 12.57
N SER A 24 8.22 17.62 13.57
CA SER A 24 6.98 16.85 13.45
C SER A 24 5.96 17.48 12.47
N LEU A 25 5.77 18.80 12.50
CA LEU A 25 4.86 19.50 11.60
C LEU A 25 5.39 19.55 10.16
N ILE A 26 6.71 19.74 9.98
CA ILE A 26 7.32 19.65 8.65
C ILE A 26 7.19 18.22 8.11
N GLY A 27 7.55 17.22 8.92
CA GLY A 27 7.49 15.81 8.54
C GLY A 27 6.07 15.38 8.17
N SER A 28 5.07 15.73 8.97
CA SER A 28 3.66 15.41 8.66
C SER A 28 3.16 16.07 7.37
N LYS A 29 3.61 17.30 7.05
CA LYS A 29 3.30 17.96 5.76
C LYS A 29 3.93 17.22 4.58
N ILE A 30 5.19 16.80 4.69
CA ILE A 30 5.88 16.02 3.64
C ILE A 30 5.18 14.66 3.44
N LEU A 31 4.78 14.02 4.53
CA LEU A 31 4.15 12.70 4.52
C LEU A 31 2.65 12.72 4.21
N PHE A 32 2.03 13.89 4.07
CA PHE A 32 0.58 14.03 3.93
C PHE A 32 0.00 13.19 2.79
N ILE A 33 0.59 13.27 1.58
CA ILE A 33 0.13 12.53 0.41
C ILE A 33 0.39 11.02 0.56
N PRO A 34 1.61 10.56 0.91
CA PRO A 34 1.86 9.15 1.19
C PRO A 34 0.91 8.55 2.24
N VAL A 35 0.61 9.28 3.31
CA VAL A 35 -0.27 8.83 4.39
C VAL A 35 -1.72 8.70 3.90
N ILE A 36 -2.21 9.59 3.02
CA ILE A 36 -3.51 9.41 2.38
C ILE A 36 -3.53 8.11 1.56
N GLY A 37 -2.46 7.83 0.80
CA GLY A 37 -2.33 6.61 0.03
C GLY A 37 -2.35 5.35 0.91
N ILE A 38 -1.57 5.34 1.99
CA ILE A 38 -1.52 4.24 2.96
C ILE A 38 -2.86 4.05 3.66
N GLY A 39 -3.52 5.13 4.08
CA GLY A 39 -4.84 5.04 4.69
C GLY A 39 -5.88 4.50 3.70
N GLY A 40 -5.92 5.06 2.50
CA GLY A 40 -6.92 4.71 1.49
C GLY A 40 -6.74 3.32 0.87
N ILE A 41 -5.55 2.73 0.92
CA ILE A 41 -5.34 1.39 0.34
C ILE A 41 -6.03 0.28 1.14
N VAL A 42 -6.24 0.48 2.45
CA VAL A 42 -6.93 -0.49 3.32
C VAL A 42 -8.36 -0.76 2.81
N PRO A 43 -9.28 0.23 2.74
CA PRO A 43 -10.61 0.01 2.20
C PRO A 43 -10.58 -0.32 0.70
N ALA A 44 -9.66 0.24 -0.08
CA ALA A 44 -9.57 -0.06 -1.51
C ALA A 44 -9.27 -1.54 -1.77
N MET A 45 -8.35 -2.15 -1.00
CA MET A 45 -8.07 -3.59 -1.08
C MET A 45 -9.27 -4.44 -0.68
N PHE A 46 -9.96 -4.05 0.39
CA PHE A 46 -11.18 -4.73 0.83
C PHE A 46 -12.25 -4.70 -0.26
N PHE A 47 -12.58 -3.52 -0.80
CA PHE A 47 -13.58 -3.38 -1.84
C PHE A 47 -13.16 -4.07 -3.14
N THR A 48 -11.88 -4.10 -3.48
CA THR A 48 -11.38 -4.88 -4.62
C THR A 48 -11.62 -6.38 -4.42
N GLY A 49 -11.43 -6.89 -3.19
CA GLY A 49 -11.77 -8.27 -2.84
C GLY A 49 -13.27 -8.55 -3.00
N VAL A 50 -14.12 -7.67 -2.45
CA VAL A 50 -15.59 -7.76 -2.56
C VAL A 50 -16.04 -7.72 -4.01
N ASP A 51 -15.54 -6.77 -4.80
CA ASP A 51 -15.88 -6.62 -6.22
C ASP A 51 -15.56 -7.89 -7.01
N ARG A 52 -14.39 -8.49 -6.79
CA ARG A 52 -14.01 -9.77 -7.41
C ARG A 52 -14.93 -10.91 -6.98
N LEU A 53 -15.30 -10.96 -5.71
CA LEU A 53 -16.24 -11.97 -5.22
C LEU A 53 -17.62 -11.82 -5.86
N ILE A 54 -18.14 -10.60 -5.96
CA ILE A 54 -19.43 -10.33 -6.61
C ILE A 54 -19.34 -10.67 -8.11
N GLY A 55 -18.30 -10.23 -8.81
CA GLY A 55 -18.12 -10.49 -10.24
C GLY A 55 -18.04 -11.99 -10.57
N ILE A 56 -17.40 -12.80 -9.71
CA ILE A 56 -17.30 -14.25 -9.93
C ILE A 56 -18.52 -15.00 -9.41
N ALA A 57 -19.02 -14.69 -8.21
CA ALA A 57 -20.13 -15.43 -7.61
C ALA A 57 -21.49 -15.03 -8.21
N LEU A 58 -21.69 -13.75 -8.50
CA LEU A 58 -22.95 -13.13 -8.91
C LEU A 58 -22.77 -12.32 -10.21
N SER A 59 -22.24 -12.94 -11.26
CA SER A 59 -21.90 -12.27 -12.53
C SER A 59 -23.08 -11.52 -13.14
N GLU A 60 -24.29 -12.10 -13.13
CA GLU A 60 -25.51 -11.45 -13.65
C GLU A 60 -25.84 -10.15 -12.90
N PHE A 61 -25.65 -10.12 -11.58
CA PHE A 61 -25.85 -8.90 -10.81
C PHE A 61 -24.76 -7.86 -11.11
N HIS A 62 -23.50 -8.30 -11.18
CA HIS A 62 -22.36 -7.43 -11.44
C HIS A 62 -22.46 -6.71 -12.80
N ASP A 63 -22.95 -7.39 -13.83
CA ASP A 63 -23.11 -6.80 -15.16
C ASP A 63 -24.24 -5.77 -15.24
N ASN A 64 -25.23 -5.86 -14.35
CA ASN A 64 -26.30 -4.87 -14.25
C ASN A 64 -25.90 -3.62 -13.45
N LEU A 65 -24.75 -3.62 -12.76
CA LEU A 65 -24.27 -2.46 -12.03
C LEU A 65 -23.80 -1.36 -12.98
N LYS A 66 -24.11 -0.10 -12.63
CA LYS A 66 -23.52 1.08 -13.27
C LYS A 66 -22.05 1.20 -12.87
N LYS A 67 -21.16 0.45 -13.55
CA LYS A 67 -19.74 0.26 -13.20
C LYS A 67 -19.00 1.55 -12.86
N ARG A 68 -19.23 2.64 -13.62
CA ARG A 68 -18.61 3.96 -13.36
C ARG A 68 -19.03 4.57 -12.02
N LEU A 69 -20.33 4.58 -11.71
CA LEU A 69 -20.85 5.15 -10.47
C LEU A 69 -20.40 4.32 -9.27
N TYR A 70 -20.49 3.00 -9.40
CA TYR A 70 -20.05 2.06 -8.38
C TYR A 70 -18.57 2.26 -8.03
N LEU A 71 -17.67 2.26 -9.03
CA LEU A 71 -16.24 2.48 -8.80
C LEU A 71 -15.96 3.88 -8.23
N ALA A 72 -16.65 4.92 -8.71
CA ALA A 72 -16.50 6.27 -8.18
C ALA A 72 -16.84 6.34 -6.67
N LEU A 73 -17.92 5.68 -6.25
CA LEU A 73 -18.30 5.63 -4.83
C LEU A 73 -17.23 4.91 -3.99
N LEU A 74 -16.72 3.77 -4.46
CA LEU A 74 -15.65 3.04 -3.76
C LEU A 74 -14.37 3.87 -3.63
N THR A 75 -14.00 4.60 -4.70
CA THR A 75 -12.87 5.53 -4.67
C THR A 75 -13.08 6.65 -3.67
N VAL A 76 -14.26 7.29 -3.66
CA VAL A 76 -14.59 8.37 -2.72
C VAL A 76 -14.50 7.88 -1.28
N ILE A 77 -15.06 6.69 -0.96
CA ILE A 77 -14.96 6.11 0.39
C ILE A 77 -13.51 5.88 0.78
N SER A 78 -12.72 5.31 -0.13
CA SER A 78 -11.31 4.98 0.13
C SER A 78 -10.46 6.22 0.34
N VAL A 79 -10.62 7.25 -0.50
CA VAL A 79 -9.92 8.53 -0.37
C VAL A 79 -10.34 9.26 0.90
N SER A 80 -11.64 9.25 1.23
CA SER A 80 -12.15 9.89 2.45
C SER A 80 -11.55 9.27 3.70
N TYR A 81 -11.47 7.93 3.75
CA TYR A 81 -10.80 7.23 4.86
C TYR A 81 -9.31 7.59 4.95
N GLY A 82 -8.61 7.64 3.81
CA GLY A 82 -7.22 8.10 3.75
C GLY A 82 -7.02 9.53 4.25
N PHE A 83 -7.95 10.43 3.93
CA PHE A 83 -7.94 11.80 4.42
C PHE A 83 -8.15 11.87 5.93
N CYS A 84 -9.13 11.14 6.48
CA CYS A 84 -9.36 11.06 7.93
C CYS A 84 -8.13 10.50 8.67
N PHE A 85 -7.46 9.49 8.10
CA PHE A 85 -6.23 8.96 8.65
C PHE A 85 -5.10 10.00 8.65
N SER A 86 -4.91 10.70 7.54
CA SER A 86 -3.90 11.75 7.41
C SER A 86 -4.15 12.94 8.34
N ALA A 87 -5.42 13.35 8.50
CA ALA A 87 -5.83 14.36 9.46
C ALA A 87 -5.50 13.95 10.91
N SER A 88 -5.71 12.67 11.26
CA SER A 88 -5.38 12.14 12.59
C SER A 88 -3.87 12.13 12.85
N VAL A 89 -3.08 11.76 11.84
CA VAL A 89 -1.61 11.83 11.87
C VAL A 89 -1.13 13.27 12.06
N TYR A 90 -1.72 14.22 11.32
CA TYR A 90 -1.41 15.64 11.44
C TYR A 90 -1.77 16.20 12.82
N GLN A 91 -2.92 15.82 13.37
CA GLN A 91 -3.31 16.21 14.72
C GLN A 91 -2.32 15.69 15.77
N ASN A 92 -1.87 14.44 15.66
CA ASN A 92 -0.83 13.90 16.54
C ASN A 92 0.48 14.68 16.43
N ALA A 93 0.88 15.08 15.21
CA ALA A 93 2.08 15.88 15.00
C ALA A 93 2.02 17.26 15.67
N ILE A 94 0.83 17.88 15.75
CA ILE A 94 0.62 19.13 16.48
C ILE A 94 0.76 18.90 17.99
N CYS A 95 0.16 17.83 18.51
CA CYS A 95 0.20 17.52 19.94
C CYS A 95 1.60 17.12 20.42
N ASP A 96 2.38 16.41 19.59
CA ASP A 96 3.71 15.89 19.91
C ASP A 96 4.84 16.76 19.32
N GLY A 97 4.62 18.08 19.20
CA GLY A 97 5.47 19.04 18.50
C GLY A 97 6.99 18.88 18.72
N ASP A 98 7.41 18.62 19.94
CA ASP A 98 8.84 18.61 20.32
C ASP A 98 9.58 17.27 20.06
N GLN A 99 8.91 16.24 19.55
CA GLN A 99 9.57 14.95 19.34
C GLN A 99 10.46 14.94 18.09
N MET A 100 11.70 14.47 18.25
CA MET A 100 12.56 14.17 17.12
C MET A 100 11.92 13.04 16.30
N ILE A 101 11.70 13.32 15.02
CA ILE A 101 11.17 12.34 14.07
C ILE A 101 12.31 11.69 13.29
N THR A 102 12.17 10.40 13.01
CA THR A 102 13.09 9.63 12.16
C THR A 102 12.75 9.74 10.67
N GLY A 103 11.69 10.50 10.34
CA GLY A 103 11.11 10.57 9.00
C GLY A 103 10.16 9.42 8.68
N SER A 104 9.92 8.53 9.65
CA SER A 104 8.96 7.43 9.52
C SER A 104 7.55 7.89 9.85
N TYR A 105 6.56 7.50 9.03
CA TYR A 105 5.16 7.84 9.35
C TYR A 105 4.68 7.15 10.65
N PHE A 106 5.37 6.08 11.07
CA PHE A 106 5.12 5.38 12.33
C PHE A 106 5.36 6.26 13.56
N ASP A 107 6.24 7.26 13.46
CA ASP A 107 6.55 8.19 14.55
C ASP A 107 5.29 8.99 14.99
N PHE A 108 4.33 9.15 14.06
CA PHE A 108 3.09 9.89 14.28
C PHE A 108 1.91 8.99 14.67
N LEU A 109 2.11 7.67 14.77
CA LEU A 109 1.02 6.71 14.97
C LEU A 109 0.67 6.40 16.44
N LYS A 110 1.29 7.08 17.41
CA LYS A 110 1.16 6.75 18.85
C LYS A 110 -0.29 6.68 19.36
N ASN A 111 -1.21 7.47 18.78
CA ASN A 111 -2.61 7.54 19.19
C ASN A 111 -3.64 7.10 18.13
N VAL A 112 -3.23 6.47 17.02
CA VAL A 112 -4.16 5.98 15.97
C VAL A 112 -4.47 4.49 16.10
N SER A 113 -4.58 4.02 17.35
CA SER A 113 -4.94 2.64 17.67
C SER A 113 -6.23 2.20 16.97
N LEU A 114 -7.24 3.08 16.88
CA LEU A 114 -8.49 2.82 16.16
C LEU A 114 -8.26 2.46 14.68
N PHE A 115 -7.46 3.24 13.95
CA PHE A 115 -7.17 2.99 12.53
C PHE A 115 -6.37 1.72 12.34
N SER A 116 -5.41 1.44 13.22
CA SER A 116 -4.64 0.19 13.20
C SER A 116 -5.56 -1.02 13.44
N THR A 117 -6.47 -0.95 14.41
CA THR A 117 -7.46 -2.01 14.69
C THR A 117 -8.40 -2.23 13.50
N ILE A 118 -8.94 -1.15 12.92
CA ILE A 118 -9.80 -1.23 11.72
C ILE A 118 -9.01 -1.83 10.56
N SER A 119 -7.73 -1.47 10.39
CA SER A 119 -6.89 -1.99 9.31
C SER A 119 -6.65 -3.48 9.45
N VAL A 120 -6.31 -3.98 10.65
CA VAL A 120 -6.20 -5.42 10.93
C VAL A 120 -7.49 -6.15 10.60
N LEU A 121 -8.63 -5.60 11.04
CA LEU A 121 -9.94 -6.20 10.79
C LEU A 121 -10.21 -6.29 9.28
N LEU A 122 -10.04 -5.18 8.55
CA LEU A 122 -10.27 -5.13 7.11
C LEU A 122 -9.32 -6.05 6.34
N TYR A 123 -8.04 -6.13 6.70
CA TYR A 123 -7.11 -7.08 6.09
C TYR A 123 -7.50 -8.53 6.36
N SER A 124 -7.95 -8.84 7.58
CA SER A 124 -8.39 -10.19 7.93
C SER A 124 -9.65 -10.59 7.16
N ILE A 125 -10.64 -9.68 7.05
CA ILE A 125 -11.84 -9.92 6.24
C ILE A 125 -11.46 -10.05 4.76
N THR A 126 -10.55 -9.21 4.26
CA THR A 126 -10.06 -9.27 2.87
C THR A 126 -9.42 -10.64 2.59
N PHE A 127 -8.59 -11.14 3.50
CA PHE A 127 -8.01 -12.47 3.40
C PHE A 127 -9.09 -13.56 3.32
N ILE A 128 -10.11 -13.49 4.17
CA ILE A 128 -11.25 -14.43 4.15
C ILE A 128 -11.99 -14.37 2.81
N ILE A 129 -12.30 -13.17 2.31
CA ILE A 129 -12.96 -12.97 1.00
C ILE A 129 -12.15 -13.65 -0.11
N TYR A 130 -10.84 -13.51 -0.10
CA TYR A 130 -9.97 -14.13 -1.09
C TYR A 130 -9.91 -15.66 -0.98
N VAL A 131 -9.98 -16.21 0.25
CA VAL A 131 -10.12 -17.66 0.45
C VAL A 131 -11.46 -18.13 -0.12
N CYS A 132 -12.57 -17.45 0.19
CA CYS A 132 -13.89 -17.73 -0.36
C CYS A 132 -13.88 -17.66 -1.90
N LEU A 133 -13.23 -16.65 -2.48
CA LEU A 133 -13.07 -16.51 -3.92
C LEU A 133 -12.36 -17.71 -4.54
N GLY A 134 -11.27 -18.17 -3.92
CA GLY A 134 -10.53 -19.36 -4.36
C GLY A 134 -11.41 -20.61 -4.35
N ILE A 135 -12.26 -20.77 -3.32
CA ILE A 135 -13.23 -21.88 -3.23
C ILE A 135 -14.27 -21.78 -4.35
N VAL A 136 -14.89 -20.61 -4.56
CA VAL A 136 -15.90 -20.40 -5.61
C VAL A 136 -15.33 -20.67 -7.00
N VAL A 137 -14.13 -20.17 -7.29
CA VAL A 137 -13.43 -20.43 -8.55
C VAL A 137 -13.19 -21.93 -8.74
N ARG A 138 -12.76 -22.64 -7.69
CA ARG A 138 -12.52 -24.09 -7.75
C ARG A 138 -13.79 -24.88 -8.02
N ILE A 139 -14.90 -24.54 -7.38
CA ILE A 139 -16.21 -25.19 -7.59
C ILE A 139 -16.69 -24.96 -9.03
N LYS A 140 -16.59 -23.72 -9.54
CA LYS A 140 -16.97 -23.42 -10.93
C LYS A 140 -16.06 -24.09 -11.95
N ALA A 141 -14.76 -24.25 -11.65
CA ALA A 141 -13.79 -24.88 -12.54
C ALA A 141 -14.03 -26.38 -12.73
N SER A 142 -14.50 -27.10 -11.70
CA SER A 142 -14.77 -28.54 -11.80
C SER A 142 -15.88 -28.92 -12.78
N GLY A 143 -16.67 -27.97 -13.28
CA GLY A 143 -17.80 -28.22 -14.18
C GLY A 143 -17.49 -28.16 -15.68
N LEU A 144 -16.35 -27.60 -16.13
CA LEU A 144 -16.05 -27.40 -17.56
C LEU A 144 -14.58 -27.68 -17.93
N PRO A 145 -14.30 -28.64 -18.85
CA PRO A 145 -12.94 -28.97 -19.29
C PRO A 145 -12.14 -27.80 -19.92
N SER A 146 -12.83 -26.91 -20.64
CA SER A 146 -12.23 -25.76 -21.33
C SER A 146 -11.96 -24.57 -20.39
N ALA A 147 -12.57 -24.55 -19.22
CA ALA A 147 -12.43 -23.47 -18.23
C ALA A 147 -11.11 -23.57 -17.44
N ASP A 148 -10.40 -24.70 -17.54
CA ASP A 148 -9.25 -25.01 -16.70
C ASP A 148 -8.06 -24.07 -16.93
N SER A 149 -7.79 -23.67 -18.18
CA SER A 149 -6.66 -22.78 -18.49
C SER A 149 -6.88 -21.32 -18.05
N PHE A 150 -8.09 -20.79 -18.26
CA PHE A 150 -8.49 -19.46 -17.81
C PHE A 150 -8.57 -19.40 -16.28
N ASN A 151 -9.20 -20.39 -15.66
CA ASN A 151 -9.33 -20.47 -14.20
C ASN A 151 -7.98 -20.59 -13.50
N ARG A 152 -7.05 -21.39 -14.06
CA ARG A 152 -5.69 -21.53 -13.49
C ARG A 152 -4.89 -20.23 -13.57
N ARG A 153 -5.03 -19.47 -14.65
CA ARG A 153 -4.38 -18.15 -14.80
C ARG A 153 -4.94 -17.15 -13.81
N THR A 154 -6.27 -17.02 -13.73
CA THR A 154 -6.96 -16.14 -12.77
C THR A 154 -6.61 -16.52 -11.33
N PHE A 155 -6.58 -17.82 -11.01
CA PHE A 155 -6.18 -18.30 -9.69
C PHE A 155 -4.72 -17.95 -9.35
N ARG A 156 -3.78 -18.10 -10.29
CA ARG A 156 -2.39 -17.69 -10.09
C ARG A 156 -2.25 -16.19 -9.83
N ALA A 157 -3.01 -15.37 -10.56
CA ALA A 157 -3.07 -13.93 -10.34
C ALA A 157 -3.55 -13.59 -8.92
N LEU A 158 -4.67 -14.19 -8.53
CA LEU A 158 -5.27 -14.00 -7.21
C LEU A 158 -4.30 -14.42 -6.11
N PHE A 159 -3.69 -15.59 -6.23
CA PHE A 159 -2.71 -16.09 -5.27
C PHE A 159 -1.51 -15.14 -5.09
N LEU A 160 -0.98 -14.60 -6.20
CA LEU A 160 0.11 -13.63 -6.15
C LEU A 160 -0.32 -12.32 -5.48
N ILE A 161 -1.51 -11.80 -5.79
CA ILE A 161 -2.04 -10.58 -5.16
C ILE A 161 -2.24 -10.80 -3.66
N ILE A 162 -2.80 -11.94 -3.25
CA ILE A 162 -3.01 -12.25 -1.84
C ILE A 162 -1.67 -12.35 -1.10
N THR A 163 -0.71 -13.08 -1.66
CA THR A 163 0.54 -13.38 -0.96
C THR A 163 1.47 -12.18 -0.89
N VAL A 164 1.64 -11.47 -2.01
CA VAL A 164 2.60 -10.36 -2.12
C VAL A 164 2.00 -9.05 -1.66
N ASN A 165 0.77 -8.74 -2.08
CA ASN A 165 0.12 -7.49 -1.72
C ASN A 165 -0.53 -7.62 -0.32
N VAL A 166 -1.65 -8.34 -0.20
CA VAL A 166 -2.39 -8.42 1.09
C VAL A 166 -1.51 -8.95 2.22
N GLY A 167 -0.71 -9.98 1.96
CA GLY A 167 0.23 -10.57 2.91
C GLY A 167 1.30 -9.59 3.38
N GLY A 168 1.84 -8.74 2.49
CA GLY A 168 2.81 -7.70 2.87
C GLY A 168 2.21 -6.69 3.84
N TYR A 169 1.04 -6.13 3.52
CA TYR A 169 0.35 -5.17 4.40
C TYR A 169 -0.06 -5.79 5.74
N TRP A 170 -0.57 -7.02 5.73
CA TRP A 170 -0.97 -7.74 6.94
C TRP A 170 0.22 -8.07 7.84
N PHE A 171 1.30 -8.60 7.25
CA PHE A 171 2.56 -8.87 7.95
C PHE A 171 3.12 -7.60 8.59
N THR A 172 3.18 -6.50 7.84
CA THR A 172 3.66 -5.21 8.35
C THR A 172 2.84 -4.75 9.56
N THR A 173 1.52 -4.90 9.48
CA THR A 173 0.60 -4.50 10.57
C THR A 173 0.79 -5.36 11.82
N ILE A 174 0.97 -6.67 11.67
CA ILE A 174 1.22 -7.59 12.79
C ILE A 174 2.55 -7.26 13.47
N VAL A 175 3.61 -7.09 12.70
CA VAL A 175 4.93 -6.71 13.26
C VAL A 175 4.80 -5.41 14.04
N PHE A 176 4.09 -4.42 13.50
CA PHE A 176 3.90 -3.13 14.17
C PHE A 176 3.13 -3.25 15.49
N LEU A 177 2.07 -4.06 15.52
CA LEU A 177 1.21 -4.18 16.71
C LEU A 177 1.74 -5.14 17.77
N LEU A 178 2.43 -6.21 17.38
CA LEU A 178 2.85 -7.27 18.30
C LEU A 178 4.35 -7.25 18.60
N LEU A 179 5.20 -6.98 17.60
CA LEU A 179 6.65 -7.08 17.74
C LEU A 179 7.27 -5.77 18.22
N ILE A 180 6.87 -4.63 17.67
CA ILE A 180 7.47 -3.33 18.03
C ILE A 180 7.28 -3.00 19.52
N PRO A 181 6.11 -3.20 20.17
CA PRO A 181 5.92 -2.84 21.58
C PRO A 181 6.77 -3.66 22.56
N ILE A 182 7.26 -4.84 22.16
CA ILE A 182 8.07 -5.70 23.02
C ILE A 182 9.58 -5.47 22.86
N ILE A 183 10.01 -4.65 21.90
CA ILE A 183 11.41 -4.32 21.69
C ILE A 183 11.80 -3.13 22.58
N SER A 184 12.63 -3.38 23.60
CA SER A 184 13.04 -2.34 24.56
C SER A 184 14.02 -1.31 23.98
N SER A 185 14.79 -1.68 22.95
CA SER A 185 15.79 -0.79 22.32
C SER A 185 15.15 0.05 21.22
N PRO A 186 15.12 1.39 21.34
CA PRO A 186 14.52 2.26 20.32
C PRO A 186 15.19 2.13 18.95
N ILE A 187 16.52 1.92 18.92
CA ILE A 187 17.30 1.73 17.70
C ILE A 187 16.89 0.42 17.01
N THR A 188 16.73 -0.65 17.78
CA THR A 188 16.30 -1.94 17.26
C THR A 188 14.87 -1.87 16.73
N ALA A 189 13.97 -1.21 17.46
CA ALA A 189 12.59 -1.01 17.03
C ALA A 189 12.53 -0.23 15.71
N TRP A 190 13.26 0.89 15.62
CA TRP A 190 13.38 1.66 14.38
C TRP A 190 13.93 0.82 13.23
N PHE A 191 15.03 0.08 13.43
CA PHE A 191 15.59 -0.79 12.40
C PHE A 191 14.58 -1.85 11.92
N CYS A 192 13.84 -2.47 12.85
CA CYS A 192 12.76 -3.40 12.53
C CYS A 192 11.66 -2.74 11.67
N THR A 193 11.28 -1.49 11.94
CA THR A 193 10.29 -0.78 11.11
C THR A 193 10.80 -0.54 9.68
N ILE A 194 12.08 -0.23 9.49
CA ILE A 194 12.68 -0.05 8.16
C ILE A 194 12.64 -1.37 7.38
N ILE A 195 13.11 -2.48 7.98
CA ILE A 195 13.08 -3.79 7.33
C ILE A 195 11.64 -4.21 6.99
N ASN A 196 10.71 -3.96 7.90
CA ASN A 196 9.30 -4.28 7.73
C ASN A 196 8.58 -3.41 6.67
N SER A 197 9.17 -2.27 6.29
CA SER A 197 8.67 -1.40 5.23
C SER A 197 9.00 -1.93 3.83
N ILE A 198 9.99 -2.83 3.70
CA ILE A 198 10.38 -3.40 2.41
C ILE A 198 9.25 -4.28 1.82
N PRO A 199 8.67 -5.26 2.56
CA PRO A 199 7.51 -6.01 2.07
C PRO A 199 6.32 -5.11 1.70
N LEU A 200 6.08 -4.05 2.47
CA LEU A 200 5.02 -3.07 2.20
C LEU A 200 5.22 -2.38 0.84
N ALA A 201 6.45 -1.89 0.59
CA ALA A 201 6.80 -1.21 -0.66
C ALA A 201 6.69 -2.17 -1.86
N ILE A 202 7.16 -3.41 -1.71
CA ILE A 202 7.01 -4.46 -2.73
C ILE A 202 5.53 -4.76 -2.98
N GLY A 203 4.72 -4.89 -1.93
CA GLY A 203 3.28 -5.11 -2.03
C GLY A 203 2.57 -3.99 -2.79
N GLY A 204 2.90 -2.73 -2.49
CA GLY A 204 2.37 -1.56 -3.21
C GLY A 204 2.80 -1.52 -4.67
N ALA A 205 4.09 -1.73 -4.96
CA ALA A 205 4.65 -1.62 -6.31
C ALA A 205 4.32 -2.82 -7.21
N SER A 206 4.07 -4.00 -6.65
CA SER A 206 3.87 -5.24 -7.42
C SER A 206 2.51 -5.35 -8.10
N ASN A 207 1.53 -4.50 -7.76
CA ASN A 207 0.18 -4.56 -8.33
C ASN A 207 0.17 -4.45 -9.86
N GLY A 208 0.86 -3.46 -10.42
CA GLY A 208 0.96 -3.28 -11.87
C GLY A 208 1.62 -4.48 -12.56
N PRO A 209 2.85 -4.87 -12.16
CA PRO A 209 3.54 -6.04 -12.70
C PRO A 209 2.74 -7.35 -12.60
N ILE A 210 2.10 -7.62 -11.45
CA ILE A 210 1.30 -8.84 -11.28
C ILE A 210 0.12 -8.85 -12.26
N LEU A 211 -0.62 -7.73 -12.37
CA LEU A 211 -1.75 -7.62 -13.30
C LEU A 211 -1.30 -7.80 -14.75
N TYR A 212 -0.20 -7.15 -15.14
CA TYR A 212 0.37 -7.28 -16.47
C TYR A 212 0.81 -8.71 -16.79
N LEU A 213 1.48 -9.41 -15.86
CA LEU A 213 1.97 -10.77 -16.09
C LEU A 213 0.84 -11.82 -16.12
N THR A 214 -0.30 -11.52 -15.51
CA THR A 214 -1.33 -12.53 -15.24
C THR A 214 -2.64 -12.32 -16.01
N SER A 215 -2.87 -11.17 -16.64
CA SER A 215 -4.07 -10.91 -17.45
C SER A 215 -3.72 -10.45 -18.86
N THR A 216 -4.39 -11.03 -19.87
CA THR A 216 -4.33 -10.58 -21.27
C THR A 216 -4.90 -9.18 -21.43
N ASP A 217 -6.05 -8.93 -20.82
CA ASP A 217 -6.81 -7.70 -20.97
C ASP A 217 -6.02 -6.51 -20.39
N TYR A 218 -5.34 -6.73 -19.25
CA TYR A 218 -4.43 -5.72 -18.71
C TYR A 218 -3.23 -5.48 -19.64
N ARG A 219 -2.64 -6.52 -20.25
CA ARG A 219 -1.52 -6.30 -21.20
C ARG A 219 -1.96 -5.47 -22.40
N GLU A 220 -3.13 -5.76 -22.96
CA GLU A 220 -3.69 -5.00 -24.07
C GLU A 220 -3.99 -3.55 -23.67
N ALA A 221 -4.56 -3.33 -22.48
CA ALA A 221 -4.78 -2.00 -21.94
C ALA A 221 -3.46 -1.24 -21.73
N PHE A 222 -2.44 -1.86 -21.13
CA PHE A 222 -1.12 -1.25 -20.94
C PHE A 222 -0.44 -0.90 -22.28
N GLN A 223 -0.57 -1.75 -23.30
CA GLN A 223 -0.04 -1.47 -24.64
C GLN A 223 -0.77 -0.30 -25.32
N THR A 224 -2.07 -0.18 -25.09
CA THR A 224 -2.91 0.89 -25.65
C THR A 224 -2.63 2.23 -24.99
N GLU A 225 -2.49 2.26 -23.66
CA GLU A 225 -2.24 3.48 -22.88
C GLU A 225 -0.79 3.96 -22.94
N PHE A 226 0.18 3.03 -23.07
CA PHE A 226 1.61 3.35 -23.09
C PHE A 226 2.31 2.88 -24.38
N PRO A 227 1.81 3.26 -25.58
CA PRO A 227 2.30 2.72 -26.85
C PRO A 227 3.78 3.02 -27.09
N PHE A 228 4.28 4.15 -26.60
CA PHE A 228 5.69 4.56 -26.74
C PHE A 228 6.65 3.63 -25.99
N VAL A 229 6.30 3.21 -24.77
CA VAL A 229 7.15 2.35 -23.94
C VAL A 229 7.28 0.98 -24.61
N PHE A 230 6.16 0.41 -25.05
CA PHE A 230 6.14 -0.90 -25.68
C PHE A 230 6.74 -0.91 -27.09
N ARG A 231 6.59 0.18 -27.86
CA ARG A 231 7.26 0.32 -29.17
C ARG A 231 8.78 0.36 -29.03
N ARG A 232 9.33 0.96 -27.97
CA ARG A 232 10.77 0.89 -27.68
C ARG A 232 11.23 -0.52 -27.33
N ILE A 233 10.46 -1.24 -26.51
CA ILE A 233 10.78 -2.63 -26.13
C ILE A 233 10.70 -3.57 -27.35
N SER A 234 9.70 -3.42 -28.22
CA SER A 234 9.62 -4.22 -29.45
C SER A 234 10.79 -3.96 -30.38
N ASN A 235 11.21 -2.70 -30.50
CA ASN A 235 12.36 -2.32 -31.33
C ASN A 235 13.67 -2.88 -30.74
N LEU A 236 13.82 -2.95 -29.41
CA LEU A 236 14.98 -3.58 -28.76
C LEU A 236 15.05 -5.09 -29.04
N ASN A 237 13.91 -5.78 -29.05
CA ASN A 237 13.85 -7.22 -29.35
C ASN A 237 14.10 -7.56 -30.83
N GLN A 238 14.01 -6.58 -31.74
CA GLN A 238 14.29 -6.78 -33.17
C GLN A 238 15.78 -6.56 -33.55
N VAL A 239 16.60 -6.01 -32.64
CA VAL A 239 17.98 -5.57 -32.95
C VAL A 239 19.05 -6.66 -32.72
N VAL A 240 18.68 -7.88 -32.33
CA VAL A 240 19.66 -8.99 -32.27
C VAL A 240 19.16 -10.22 -33.06
N PRO A 241 19.29 -10.23 -34.40
CA PRO A 241 19.59 -11.48 -35.06
C PRO A 241 21.03 -11.83 -34.65
N LEU A 242 21.21 -12.88 -33.84
CA LEU A 242 22.49 -13.56 -33.76
C LEU A 242 22.82 -13.97 -35.20
N GLN A 243 23.74 -13.24 -35.84
CA GLN A 243 24.42 -13.77 -37.01
C GLN A 243 25.14 -15.01 -36.53
N ASP A 244 24.57 -16.17 -36.85
CA ASP A 244 25.23 -17.45 -36.73
C ASP A 244 26.57 -17.31 -37.45
N THR A 245 27.62 -17.11 -36.65
CA THR A 245 28.98 -17.01 -37.15
C THR A 245 29.33 -18.45 -37.51
N GLN A 246 29.19 -18.79 -38.79
CA GLN A 246 29.58 -20.09 -39.30
C GLN A 246 31.08 -20.26 -39.04
N LEU A 247 31.40 -21.17 -38.13
CA LEU A 247 32.73 -21.74 -37.91
C LEU A 247 33.00 -22.82 -38.96
#